data_AF-A0A9P7QED6-F1
#
_entry.id   AF-A0A9P7QED6-F1
#
_cell.length_a   1.000
_cell.length_b   1.000
_cell.length_c   1.000
_cell.angle_alpha   90.00
_cell.angle_beta   90.00
_cell.angle_gamma   90.00
#
_symmetry.space_group_name_H-M   'P 1'
#
loop_
_entity.id
_entity.type
_entity.pdbx_description
1 polymer ?
#
loop_
_entity_poly.entity_id
_entity_poly.type
_entity_poly.pdbx_seq_one_letter_code
_entity_poly.pdbx_strand_id
1 'polypeptide(L)'
;MDPPEDVDVPMVDDDDGDRAEIESRLPLSEDEQRVLDLYGQLQQLRLEIAIMKAHAVYRPVPSTDPNKVSEQTQRDVLDARANFRLRNDVVESVMTANPILKAVHNGTNALPAERDLLLYIEQRDRSATAVAKHATDIGFIRNDLTEVQSDTARVVRKNVVLTSTLFELAEEVKKKQATRLDDEETQSEMAKLETAMKASRQRWRVMKGLASGIVAGSGVDWARDGKLREVVLDMDGDE
;
A
#
# COMPACT_ATOMS: atom_id res chain seq x y z
N MET A 1 20.12 -18.42 30.64
CA MET A 1 19.16 -18.19 29.54
C MET A 1 18.09 -17.36 30.20
N ASP A 2 18.34 -16.05 30.25
CA ASP A 2 17.47 -15.08 30.91
C ASP A 2 16.84 -14.21 29.81
N PRO A 3 15.52 -13.94 29.86
CA PRO A 3 14.88 -13.06 28.90
C PRO A 3 15.17 -11.59 29.25
N PRO A 4 15.28 -10.67 28.27
CA PRO A 4 15.39 -9.25 28.54
C PRO A 4 14.02 -8.67 28.90
N GLU A 5 14.04 -7.81 29.92
CA GLU A 5 12.92 -7.04 30.46
C GLU A 5 12.38 -6.04 29.43
N ASP A 6 11.05 -6.04 29.24
CA ASP A 6 10.32 -5.00 28.52
C ASP A 6 10.34 -3.71 29.37
N VAL A 7 11.08 -2.71 28.90
CA VAL A 7 11.00 -1.34 29.44
C VAL A 7 9.94 -0.59 28.65
N ASP A 8 8.74 -0.51 29.22
CA ASP A 8 7.71 0.45 28.82
C ASP A 8 8.25 1.88 28.99
N VAL A 9 8.63 2.51 27.88
CA VAL A 9 8.87 3.96 27.82
C VAL A 9 7.54 4.65 27.52
N PRO A 10 7.04 5.55 28.38
CA PRO A 10 5.78 6.23 28.13
C PRO A 10 5.93 7.15 26.92
N MET A 11 5.07 6.92 25.92
CA MET A 11 4.76 7.87 24.86
C MET A 11 4.30 9.17 25.50
N VAL A 12 5.13 10.21 25.38
CA VAL A 12 4.74 11.58 25.67
C VAL A 12 3.91 12.06 24.49
N ASP A 13 2.60 12.13 24.72
CA ASP A 13 1.59 12.69 23.83
C ASP A 13 1.77 14.20 23.67
N ASP A 14 1.74 14.64 22.40
CA ASP A 14 0.96 15.78 21.90
C ASP A 14 1.09 17.17 22.58
N ASP A 15 2.25 17.84 22.43
CA ASP A 15 2.35 19.32 22.56
C ASP A 15 3.21 19.99 21.46
N ASP A 16 3.71 19.23 20.47
CA ASP A 16 4.58 19.76 19.42
C ASP A 16 3.82 20.37 18.21
N GLY A 17 2.51 20.15 18.11
CA GLY A 17 1.67 20.67 17.04
C GLY A 17 1.51 22.20 17.09
N ASP A 18 1.28 22.75 18.28
CA ASP A 18 1.05 24.19 18.45
C ASP A 18 2.36 24.99 18.40
N ARG A 19 3.51 24.38 18.76
CA ARG A 19 4.82 25.02 18.64
C ARG A 19 5.27 25.15 17.18
N ALA A 20 4.99 24.14 16.36
CA ALA A 20 5.35 24.15 14.94
C ALA A 20 4.54 25.20 14.13
N GLU A 21 3.28 25.46 14.48
CA GLU A 21 2.50 26.52 13.83
C GLU A 21 2.98 27.93 14.21
N ILE A 22 3.40 28.13 15.46
CA ILE A 22 3.93 29.42 15.93
C ILE A 22 5.29 29.75 15.29
N GLU A 23 6.13 28.74 15.00
CA GLU A 23 7.41 28.93 14.30
C GLU A 23 7.29 29.29 12.80
N SER A 24 6.11 29.09 12.20
CA SER A 24 5.87 29.34 10.77
C SER A 24 5.45 30.79 10.45
N ARG A 25 5.03 31.56 11.46
CA ARG A 25 4.68 32.97 11.29
C ARG A 25 5.93 33.80 11.47
N LEU A 26 6.38 34.42 10.38
CA LEU A 26 7.28 35.57 10.47
C LEU A 26 6.73 36.50 11.56
N PRO A 27 7.53 36.97 12.53
CA PRO A 27 7.07 37.84 13.60
C PRO A 27 6.81 39.24 13.05
N LEU A 28 5.79 39.35 12.20
CA LEU A 28 5.35 40.58 11.57
C LEU A 28 4.45 41.34 12.54
N SER A 29 4.75 42.62 12.70
CA SER A 29 3.87 43.55 13.41
C SER A 29 2.48 43.59 12.77
N GLU A 30 1.43 43.91 13.53
CA GLU A 30 0.07 44.08 13.02
C GLU A 30 0.00 45.10 11.86
N ASP A 31 0.83 46.14 11.94
CA ASP A 31 0.94 47.15 10.89
C ASP A 31 1.56 46.58 9.60
N GLU A 32 2.56 45.71 9.72
CA GLU A 32 3.21 45.06 8.58
C GLU A 32 2.25 44.08 7.89
N GLN A 33 1.47 43.33 8.66
CA GLN A 33 0.42 42.47 8.12
C GLN A 33 -0.63 43.29 7.37
N ARG A 34 -1.08 44.41 7.94
CA ARG A 34 -2.03 45.32 7.27
C ARG A 34 -1.47 45.89 5.97
N VAL A 35 -0.17 46.24 5.92
CA VAL A 35 0.48 46.71 4.70
C VAL A 35 0.49 45.64 3.62
N LEU A 36 0.74 44.37 3.97
CA LEU A 36 0.69 43.25 3.03
C LEU A 36 -0.72 43.01 2.49
N ASP A 37 -1.75 43.08 3.34
CA ASP A 37 -3.15 42.96 2.92
C ASP A 37 -3.54 44.07 1.94
N LEU A 38 -3.15 45.31 2.25
CA LEU A 38 -3.37 46.47 1.36
C LEU A 38 -2.62 46.30 0.03
N TYR A 39 -1.41 45.75 0.05
CA TYR A 39 -0.67 45.44 -1.16
C TYR A 39 -1.40 44.39 -2.02
N GLY A 40 -1.96 43.35 -1.40
CA GLY A 40 -2.78 42.35 -2.07
C GLY A 40 -4.01 42.97 -2.76
N GLN A 41 -4.75 43.81 -2.03
CA GLN A 41 -5.89 44.55 -2.58
C GLN A 41 -5.48 45.47 -3.74
N LEU A 42 -4.34 46.15 -3.62
CA LEU A 42 -3.81 47.03 -4.67
C LEU A 42 -3.42 46.27 -5.93
N GLN A 43 -2.86 45.07 -5.80
CA GLN A 43 -2.56 44.21 -6.96
C GLN A 43 -3.82 43.73 -7.66
N GLN A 44 -4.86 43.38 -6.91
CA GLN A 44 -6.16 43.03 -7.49
C GLN A 44 -6.78 44.19 -8.27
N LEU A 45 -6.77 45.40 -7.71
CA LEU A 45 -7.27 46.60 -8.40
C LEU A 45 -6.46 46.93 -9.66
N ARG A 46 -5.13 46.74 -9.64
CA ARG A 46 -4.29 46.93 -10.84
C ARG A 46 -4.66 45.98 -11.97
N LEU A 47 -4.99 44.73 -11.65
CA LEU A 47 -5.46 43.76 -12.63
C LEU A 47 -6.81 44.18 -13.22
N GLU A 48 -7.76 44.60 -12.37
CA GLU A 48 -9.07 45.07 -12.80
C GLU A 48 -8.96 46.28 -13.74
N ILE A 49 -8.14 47.27 -13.39
CA ILE A 49 -7.86 48.44 -14.24
C ILE A 49 -7.22 48.03 -15.56
N ALA A 50 -6.30 47.06 -15.57
CA ALA A 50 -5.68 46.57 -16.80
C ALA A 50 -6.72 45.93 -17.75
N ILE A 51 -7.66 45.14 -17.19
CA ILE A 51 -8.77 44.54 -17.93
C ILE A 51 -9.70 45.64 -18.47
N MET A 52 -10.11 46.59 -17.63
CA MET A 52 -10.96 47.71 -18.06
C MET A 52 -10.31 48.54 -19.17
N LYS A 53 -8.99 48.79 -19.10
CA LYS A 53 -8.25 49.49 -20.15
C LYS A 53 -8.21 48.69 -21.45
N ALA A 54 -8.01 47.37 -21.37
CA ALA A 54 -8.07 46.50 -22.56
C ALA A 54 -9.47 46.55 -23.21
N HIS A 55 -10.54 46.62 -22.41
CA HIS A 55 -11.90 46.82 -22.91
C HIS A 55 -12.17 48.25 -23.42
N ALA A 56 -11.53 49.29 -22.87
CA ALA A 56 -11.76 50.68 -23.28
C ALA A 56 -10.99 51.08 -24.56
N VAL A 57 -9.85 50.44 -24.85
CA VAL A 57 -9.10 50.63 -26.11
C VAL A 57 -9.88 50.04 -27.31
N TYR A 58 -10.85 49.17 -27.05
CA TYR A 58 -11.77 48.67 -28.06
C TYR A 58 -12.75 49.76 -28.50
N ARG A 59 -12.56 50.25 -29.73
CA ARG A 59 -13.60 50.96 -30.49
C ARG A 59 -14.35 49.92 -31.33
N PRO A 60 -15.65 49.65 -31.09
CA PRO A 60 -16.39 48.72 -31.91
C PRO A 60 -16.45 49.23 -33.34
N VAL A 61 -15.81 48.51 -34.26
CA VAL A 61 -16.16 48.61 -35.69
C VAL A 61 -17.58 48.04 -35.79
N PRO A 62 -18.54 48.73 -36.45
CA PRO A 62 -19.89 48.22 -36.56
C PRO A 62 -19.90 46.97 -37.44
N SER A 63 -19.77 45.80 -36.83
CA SER A 63 -20.00 44.51 -37.46
C SER A 63 -21.42 44.03 -37.12
N THR A 64 -22.03 43.36 -38.08
CA THR A 64 -23.45 42.96 -38.12
C THR A 64 -23.91 42.02 -36.99
N ASP A 65 -23.00 41.48 -36.17
CA ASP A 65 -23.32 40.58 -35.05
C ASP A 65 -22.75 41.11 -33.72
N PRO A 66 -23.59 41.56 -32.77
CA PRO A 66 -23.14 42.09 -31.47
C PRO A 66 -22.52 41.03 -30.53
N ASN A 67 -22.60 39.74 -30.89
CA ASN A 67 -22.08 38.62 -30.11
C ASN A 67 -20.77 38.01 -30.63
N LYS A 68 -20.21 38.49 -31.75
CA LYS A 68 -18.92 37.98 -32.27
C LYS A 68 -17.78 38.86 -31.78
N VAL A 69 -17.18 38.45 -30.66
CA VAL A 69 -15.86 38.94 -30.23
C VAL A 69 -14.85 38.61 -31.34
N SER A 70 -14.24 39.62 -31.96
CA SER A 70 -13.24 39.41 -33.02
C SER A 70 -12.04 38.66 -32.47
N GLU A 71 -11.50 37.66 -33.19
CA GLU A 71 -10.30 36.92 -32.76
C GLU A 71 -9.12 37.83 -32.39
N GLN A 72 -9.02 39.00 -33.03
CA GLN A 72 -8.02 40.02 -32.72
C GLN A 72 -8.17 40.56 -31.30
N THR A 73 -9.39 40.79 -30.84
CA THR A 73 -9.65 41.28 -29.47
C THR A 73 -9.33 40.25 -28.41
N GLN A 74 -9.56 38.96 -28.72
CA GLN A 74 -9.16 37.87 -27.82
C GLN A 74 -7.63 37.80 -27.71
N ARG A 75 -6.92 37.98 -28.83
CA ARG A 75 -5.45 38.04 -28.83
C ARG A 75 -4.92 39.25 -28.06
N ASP A 76 -5.48 40.44 -28.28
CA ASP A 76 -5.05 41.66 -27.61
C ASP A 76 -5.25 41.60 -26.08
N VAL A 77 -6.38 41.03 -25.61
CA VAL A 77 -6.64 40.83 -24.18
C VAL A 77 -5.68 39.78 -23.58
N LEU A 78 -5.41 38.69 -24.31
CA LEU A 78 -4.45 37.68 -23.87
C LEU A 78 -3.03 38.23 -23.81
N ASP A 79 -2.62 39.04 -24.78
CA ASP A 79 -1.31 39.69 -24.82
C ASP A 79 -1.17 40.72 -23.71
N ALA A 80 -2.21 41.52 -23.45
CA ALA A 80 -2.23 42.44 -22.31
C ALA A 80 -2.11 41.69 -20.96
N ARG A 81 -2.81 40.56 -20.82
CA ARG A 81 -2.75 39.71 -19.62
C ARG A 81 -1.37 39.07 -19.44
N ALA A 82 -0.79 38.55 -20.52
CA ALA A 82 0.54 37.98 -20.51
C ALA A 82 1.58 39.04 -20.12
N ASN A 83 1.52 40.22 -20.73
CA ASN A 83 2.42 41.34 -20.42
C ASN A 83 2.28 41.83 -18.98
N PHE A 84 1.07 41.91 -18.44
CA PHE A 84 0.85 42.28 -17.04
C PHE A 84 1.45 41.26 -16.08
N ARG A 85 1.22 39.96 -16.34
CA ARG A 85 1.80 38.86 -15.55
C ARG A 85 3.31 38.89 -15.59
N LEU A 86 3.92 38.94 -16.78
CA LEU A 86 5.37 38.99 -16.92
C LEU A 86 5.99 40.18 -16.18
N ARG A 87 5.36 41.37 -16.24
CA ARG A 87 5.85 42.52 -15.47
C ARG A 87 5.76 42.29 -13.97
N ASN A 88 4.65 41.74 -13.49
CA ASN A 88 4.49 41.44 -12.07
C ASN A 88 5.50 40.37 -11.61
N ASP A 89 5.68 39.31 -12.39
CA ASP A 89 6.63 38.22 -12.11
C ASP A 89 8.07 38.74 -12.07
N VAL A 90 8.44 39.64 -12.99
CA VAL A 90 9.77 40.29 -12.99
C VAL A 90 9.94 41.18 -11.75
N VAL A 91 8.93 41.98 -11.41
CA VAL A 91 8.99 42.84 -10.21
C VAL A 91 9.09 41.99 -8.95
N GLU A 92 8.30 40.92 -8.84
CA GLU A 92 8.32 39.98 -7.71
C GLU A 92 9.66 39.26 -7.60
N SER A 93 10.21 38.79 -8.73
CA SER A 93 11.54 38.17 -8.78
C SER A 93 12.63 39.14 -8.31
N VAL A 94 12.60 40.40 -8.73
CA VAL A 94 13.56 41.41 -8.26
C VAL A 94 13.37 41.73 -6.78
N MET A 95 12.11 41.86 -6.33
CA MET A 95 11.77 42.16 -4.93
C MET A 95 12.09 41.01 -3.96
N THR A 96 12.12 39.77 -4.43
CA THR A 96 12.47 38.60 -3.62
C THR A 96 13.96 38.26 -3.71
N ALA A 97 14.54 38.25 -4.91
CA ALA A 97 15.93 37.84 -5.11
C ALA A 97 16.95 38.87 -4.61
N ASN A 98 16.70 40.17 -4.78
CA ASN A 98 17.67 41.20 -4.40
C ASN A 98 17.91 41.27 -2.87
N PRO A 99 16.87 41.25 -2.01
CA PRO A 99 17.06 41.13 -0.56
C PRO A 99 17.79 39.84 -0.17
N ILE A 100 17.46 38.70 -0.77
CA ILE A 100 18.14 37.42 -0.49
C ILE A 100 19.63 37.50 -0.82
N LEU A 101 19.97 38.00 -2.02
CA LEU A 101 21.37 38.14 -2.45
C LEU A 101 22.14 39.08 -1.51
N LYS A 102 21.53 40.19 -1.11
CA LYS A 102 22.17 41.12 -0.17
C LYS A 102 22.31 40.56 1.24
N ALA A 103 21.33 39.78 1.71
CA ALA A 103 21.36 39.10 3.00
C ALA A 103 22.54 38.10 3.05
N VAL A 104 22.69 37.30 2.00
CA VAL A 104 23.75 36.28 1.91
C VAL A 104 25.13 36.90 1.71
N HIS A 105 25.24 37.95 0.88
CA HIS A 105 26.53 38.54 0.52
C HIS A 105 26.97 39.71 1.41
N ASN A 106 26.21 40.07 2.45
CA ASN A 106 26.48 41.23 3.30
C ASN A 106 26.81 42.49 2.49
N GLY A 107 26.02 42.77 1.46
CA GLY A 107 26.28 43.87 0.52
C GLY A 107 26.45 45.20 1.27
N THR A 108 27.36 46.05 0.79
CA THR A 108 27.66 47.36 1.40
C THR A 108 26.43 48.28 1.47
N ASN A 109 25.44 48.05 0.60
CA ASN A 109 24.15 48.76 0.55
C ASN A 109 22.97 47.93 1.11
N ALA A 110 23.24 46.90 1.92
CA ALA A 110 22.20 46.10 2.56
C ALA A 110 21.53 46.89 3.70
N LEU A 111 20.20 46.96 3.68
CA LEU A 111 19.43 47.53 4.78
C LEU A 111 19.53 46.60 6.00
N PRO A 112 19.41 47.12 7.24
CA PRO A 112 19.41 46.28 8.44
C PRO A 112 18.38 45.14 8.39
N ALA A 113 17.16 45.42 7.93
CA ALA A 113 16.13 44.42 7.72
C ALA A 113 16.51 43.35 6.69
N GLU A 114 17.32 43.69 5.67
CA GLU A 114 17.82 42.71 4.70
C GLU A 114 18.90 41.80 5.31
N ARG A 115 19.68 42.29 6.27
CA ARG A 115 20.71 41.48 6.97
C ARG A 115 20.08 40.48 7.94
N ASP A 116 19.00 40.88 8.61
CA ASP A 116 18.28 40.03 9.56
C ASP A 116 17.59 38.82 8.88
N LEU A 117 17.36 38.89 7.55
CA LEU A 117 16.81 37.78 6.77
C LEU A 117 17.74 36.56 6.70
N LEU A 118 19.04 36.71 6.95
CA LEU A 118 20.02 35.62 6.80
C LEU A 118 19.65 34.39 7.64
N LEU A 119 19.24 34.60 8.89
CA LEU A 119 18.88 33.50 9.80
C LEU A 119 17.69 32.69 9.26
N TYR A 120 16.67 33.37 8.74
CA TYR A 120 15.49 32.74 8.17
C TYR A 120 15.80 32.04 6.84
N ILE A 121 16.69 32.62 6.02
CA ILE A 121 17.16 31.99 4.78
C ILE A 121 17.90 30.70 5.10
N GLU A 122 18.80 30.70 6.09
CA GLU A 122 19.51 29.50 6.52
C GLU A 122 18.55 28.43 7.06
N GLN A 123 17.57 28.81 7.87
CA GLN A 123 16.55 27.87 8.38
C GLN A 123 15.74 27.27 7.23
N ARG A 124 15.28 28.10 6.29
CA ARG A 124 14.58 27.65 5.08
C ARG A 124 15.44 26.69 4.27
N ASP A 125 16.70 27.01 4.04
CA ASP A 125 17.59 26.19 3.22
C ASP A 125 17.90 24.85 3.90
N ARG A 126 18.06 24.83 5.23
CA ARG A 126 18.16 23.59 6.01
C ARG A 126 16.90 22.73 5.85
N SER A 127 15.70 23.30 6.01
CA SER A 127 14.45 22.56 5.84
C SER A 127 14.25 22.10 4.39
N ALA A 128 14.58 22.93 3.40
CA ALA A 128 14.48 22.57 1.98
C ALA A 128 15.42 21.42 1.63
N THR A 129 16.66 21.42 2.15
CA THR A 129 17.59 20.30 1.94
C THR A 129 17.15 19.02 2.65
N ALA A 130 16.55 19.13 3.84
CA ALA A 130 15.97 17.98 4.54
C ALA A 130 14.78 17.38 3.77
N VAL A 131 13.86 18.22 3.30
CA VAL A 131 12.72 17.79 2.46
C VAL A 131 13.21 17.16 1.15
N ALA A 132 14.22 17.75 0.50
CA ALA A 132 14.80 17.18 -0.71
C ALA A 132 15.41 15.78 -0.47
N LYS A 133 16.14 15.60 0.63
CA LYS A 133 16.68 14.28 1.03
C LYS A 133 15.56 13.28 1.29
N HIS A 134 14.54 13.65 2.06
CA HIS A 134 13.40 12.77 2.30
C HIS A 134 12.66 12.41 1.01
N ALA A 135 12.49 13.36 0.08
CA ALA A 135 11.89 13.09 -1.22
C ALA A 135 12.74 12.11 -2.05
N THR A 136 14.07 12.22 -2.03
CA THR A 136 14.94 11.24 -2.69
C THR A 136 14.86 9.87 -2.04
N ASP A 137 14.84 9.79 -0.70
CA ASP A 137 14.74 8.53 0.04
C ASP A 137 13.41 7.82 -0.25
N ILE A 138 12.30 8.57 -0.25
CA ILE A 138 10.98 8.06 -0.65
C ILE A 138 11.01 7.57 -2.11
N GLY A 139 11.73 8.28 -2.99
CA GLY A 139 11.94 7.85 -4.37
C GLY A 139 12.65 6.49 -4.45
N PHE A 140 13.71 6.30 -3.68
CA PHE A 140 14.44 5.02 -3.61
C PHE A 140 13.55 3.89 -3.05
N ILE A 141 12.89 4.10 -1.92
CA ILE A 141 12.01 3.10 -1.31
C ILE A 141 10.87 2.71 -2.26
N ARG A 142 10.32 3.68 -3.00
CA ARG A 142 9.28 3.41 -3.99
C ARG A 142 9.80 2.57 -5.15
N ASN A 143 11.02 2.83 -5.62
CA ASN A 143 11.64 2.03 -6.66
C ASN A 143 11.88 0.58 -6.17
N ASP A 144 12.46 0.41 -4.99
CA ASP A 144 12.68 -0.91 -4.37
C ASP A 144 11.35 -1.66 -4.19
N LEU A 145 10.31 -0.98 -3.72
CA LEU A 145 8.97 -1.56 -3.60
C LEU A 145 8.43 -1.99 -4.97
N THR A 146 8.59 -1.18 -6.01
CA THR A 146 8.13 -1.55 -7.35
C THR A 146 8.90 -2.75 -7.93
N GLU A 147 10.20 -2.86 -7.64
CA GLU A 147 11.02 -4.01 -8.03
C GLU A 147 10.51 -5.29 -7.36
N VAL A 148 10.37 -5.26 -6.02
CA VAL A 148 9.85 -6.39 -5.23
C VAL A 148 8.44 -6.78 -5.64
N GLN A 149 7.56 -5.81 -5.93
CA GLN A 149 6.22 -6.09 -6.44
C GLN A 149 6.24 -6.75 -7.82
N SER A 150 7.13 -6.30 -8.71
CA SER A 150 7.27 -6.89 -10.04
C SER A 150 7.79 -8.33 -9.97
N ASP A 151 8.73 -8.59 -9.05
CA ASP A 151 9.27 -9.92 -8.79
C ASP A 151 8.24 -10.83 -8.16
N THR A 152 7.47 -10.33 -7.19
CA THR A 152 6.36 -11.06 -6.57
C THR A 152 5.33 -11.45 -7.63
N ALA A 153 4.93 -10.52 -8.50
CA ALA A 153 4.01 -10.81 -9.59
C ALA A 153 4.56 -11.88 -10.57
N ARG A 154 5.87 -11.84 -10.85
CA ARG A 154 6.55 -12.85 -11.68
C ARG A 154 6.56 -14.22 -11.02
N VAL A 155 6.85 -14.31 -9.72
CA VAL A 155 6.84 -15.56 -8.95
C VAL A 155 5.42 -16.12 -8.84
N VAL A 156 4.42 -15.28 -8.56
CA VAL A 156 3.01 -15.71 -8.52
C VAL A 156 2.58 -16.32 -9.85
N ARG A 157 2.91 -15.68 -10.99
CA ARG A 157 2.63 -16.26 -12.31
C ARG A 157 3.30 -17.62 -12.51
N LYS A 158 4.56 -17.77 -12.11
CA LYS A 158 5.27 -19.07 -12.18
C LYS A 158 4.61 -20.12 -11.29
N ASN A 159 4.21 -19.76 -10.07
CA ASN A 159 3.52 -20.67 -9.16
C ASN A 159 2.18 -21.13 -9.73
N VAL A 160 1.42 -20.25 -10.37
CA VAL A 160 0.17 -20.62 -11.05
C VAL A 160 0.44 -21.64 -12.16
N VAL A 161 1.43 -21.40 -13.02
CA VAL A 161 1.80 -22.33 -14.11
C VAL A 161 2.30 -23.67 -13.56
N LEU A 162 3.16 -23.66 -12.54
CA LEU A 162 3.63 -24.91 -11.92
C LEU A 162 2.47 -25.68 -11.28
N THR A 163 1.56 -24.98 -10.61
CA THR A 163 0.40 -25.61 -9.97
C THR A 163 -0.54 -26.22 -11.02
N SER A 164 -0.76 -25.58 -12.17
CA SER A 164 -1.55 -26.18 -13.25
C SER A 164 -0.87 -27.43 -13.82
N THR A 165 0.46 -27.40 -14.04
CA THR A 165 1.19 -28.59 -14.48
C THR A 165 1.15 -29.72 -13.44
N LEU A 166 1.21 -29.40 -12.14
CA LEU A 166 1.07 -30.41 -11.08
C LEU A 166 -0.31 -31.06 -11.10
N PHE A 167 -1.38 -30.30 -11.34
CA PHE A 167 -2.71 -30.87 -11.51
C PHE A 167 -2.81 -31.79 -12.73
N GLU A 168 -2.26 -31.38 -13.87
CA GLU A 168 -2.20 -32.22 -15.08
C GLU A 168 -1.43 -33.52 -14.83
N LEU A 169 -0.24 -33.45 -14.22
CA LEU A 169 0.54 -34.64 -13.88
C LEU A 169 -0.17 -35.53 -12.85
N ALA A 170 -0.84 -34.95 -11.85
CA ALA A 170 -1.61 -35.70 -10.87
C ALA A 170 -2.78 -36.43 -11.53
N GLU A 171 -3.47 -35.80 -12.50
CA GLU A 171 -4.48 -36.46 -13.31
C GLU A 171 -3.90 -37.60 -14.16
N GLU A 172 -2.75 -37.39 -14.80
CA GLU A 172 -2.08 -38.45 -15.57
C GLU A 172 -1.69 -39.64 -14.69
N VAL A 173 -1.15 -39.40 -13.49
CA VAL A 173 -0.82 -40.45 -12.53
C VAL A 173 -2.08 -41.18 -12.08
N LYS A 174 -3.16 -40.45 -11.78
CA LYS A 174 -4.46 -41.04 -11.41
C LYS A 174 -5.01 -41.89 -12.55
N LYS A 175 -4.94 -41.42 -13.80
CA LYS A 175 -5.35 -42.18 -15.00
C LYS A 175 -4.52 -43.45 -15.15
N LYS A 176 -3.19 -43.37 -15.05
CA LYS A 176 -2.28 -44.54 -15.12
C LYS A 176 -2.52 -45.54 -13.98
N GLN A 177 -2.85 -45.05 -12.79
CA GLN A 177 -3.22 -45.90 -11.65
C GLN A 177 -4.57 -46.57 -11.88
N ALA A 178 -5.57 -45.84 -12.38
CA ALA A 178 -6.88 -46.40 -12.71
C ALA A 178 -6.78 -47.46 -13.81
N THR A 179 -6.01 -47.22 -14.88
CA THR A 179 -5.78 -48.24 -15.93
C THR A 179 -5.09 -49.48 -15.38
N ARG A 180 -4.12 -49.32 -14.47
CA ARG A 180 -3.47 -50.46 -13.78
C ARG A 180 -4.42 -51.26 -12.90
N LEU A 181 -5.49 -50.65 -12.38
CA LEU A 181 -6.52 -51.33 -11.59
C LEU A 181 -7.63 -51.91 -12.50
N ASP A 182 -7.79 -51.39 -13.72
CA ASP A 182 -8.70 -51.90 -14.74
C ASP A 182 -8.11 -53.06 -15.56
N ASP A 183 -6.82 -53.36 -15.41
CA ASP A 183 -6.22 -54.55 -16.00
C ASP A 183 -6.93 -55.81 -15.46
N GLU A 184 -7.57 -56.57 -16.37
CA GLU A 184 -8.44 -57.72 -16.05
C GLU A 184 -7.74 -58.77 -15.17
N GLU A 185 -6.42 -58.92 -15.33
CA GLU A 185 -5.56 -59.74 -14.49
C GLU A 185 -5.56 -59.26 -13.04
N THR A 186 -5.35 -57.96 -12.80
CA THR A 186 -5.33 -57.35 -11.47
C THR A 186 -6.70 -57.37 -10.78
N GLN A 187 -7.79 -57.16 -11.53
CA GLN A 187 -9.15 -57.30 -11.00
C GLN A 187 -9.45 -58.76 -10.59
N SER A 188 -9.00 -59.73 -11.39
CA SER A 188 -9.18 -61.15 -11.06
C SER A 188 -8.40 -61.55 -9.81
N GLU A 189 -7.21 -61.00 -9.60
CA GLU A 189 -6.39 -61.23 -8.40
C GLU A 189 -7.01 -60.57 -7.17
N MET A 190 -7.50 -59.32 -7.29
CA MET A 190 -8.21 -58.65 -6.20
C MET A 190 -9.47 -59.41 -5.80
N ALA A 191 -10.29 -59.88 -6.75
CA ALA A 191 -11.47 -60.68 -6.46
C ALA A 191 -11.13 -62.03 -5.79
N LYS A 192 -10.03 -62.68 -6.21
CA LYS A 192 -9.52 -63.90 -5.55
C LYS A 192 -9.06 -63.62 -4.12
N LEU A 193 -8.35 -62.51 -3.89
CA LEU A 193 -7.90 -62.12 -2.56
C LEU A 193 -9.07 -61.74 -1.64
N GLU A 194 -10.08 -61.04 -2.15
CA GLU A 194 -11.29 -60.72 -1.38
C GLU A 194 -12.07 -61.97 -0.99
N THR A 195 -12.27 -62.90 -1.93
CA THR A 195 -12.96 -64.16 -1.65
C THR A 195 -12.19 -65.01 -0.65
N ALA A 196 -10.85 -65.05 -0.75
CA ALA A 196 -9.99 -65.71 0.23
C ALA A 196 -10.04 -65.02 1.61
N MET A 197 -10.07 -63.68 1.66
CA MET A 197 -10.19 -62.92 2.90
C MET A 197 -11.56 -63.10 3.56
N LYS A 198 -12.65 -63.07 2.79
CA LYS A 198 -14.02 -63.34 3.28
C LYS A 198 -14.12 -64.77 3.83
N ALA A 199 -13.56 -65.75 3.12
CA ALA A 199 -13.49 -67.12 3.60
C ALA A 199 -12.66 -67.24 4.89
N SER A 200 -11.51 -66.55 4.97
CA SER A 200 -10.67 -66.51 6.16
C SER A 200 -11.39 -65.86 7.36
N ARG A 201 -12.05 -64.70 7.14
CA ARG A 201 -12.81 -63.99 8.19
C ARG A 201 -14.01 -64.80 8.66
N GLN A 202 -14.67 -65.52 7.76
CA GLN A 202 -15.75 -66.44 8.12
C GLN A 202 -15.23 -67.61 8.95
N ARG A 203 -14.11 -68.24 8.55
CA ARG A 203 -13.46 -69.30 9.33
C ARG A 203 -13.02 -68.80 10.71
N TRP A 204 -12.46 -67.60 10.78
CA TRP A 204 -12.08 -66.98 12.04
C TRP A 204 -13.29 -66.72 12.93
N ARG A 205 -14.39 -66.20 12.38
CA ARG A 205 -15.64 -66.00 13.13
C ARG A 205 -16.20 -67.31 13.69
N VAL A 206 -16.15 -68.39 12.91
CA VAL A 206 -16.57 -69.73 13.36
C VAL A 206 -15.65 -70.26 14.46
N MET A 207 -14.33 -70.17 14.28
CA MET A 207 -13.37 -70.60 15.31
C MET A 207 -13.50 -69.78 16.59
N LYS A 208 -13.73 -68.46 16.47
CA LYS A 208 -13.99 -67.57 17.60
C LYS A 208 -15.26 -67.95 18.36
N GLY A 209 -16.36 -68.18 17.64
CA GLY A 209 -17.62 -68.63 18.24
C GLY A 209 -17.53 -70.03 18.87
N LEU A 210 -16.74 -70.94 18.29
CA LEU A 210 -16.49 -72.25 18.87
C LEU A 210 -15.64 -72.13 20.14
N ALA A 211 -14.58 -71.32 20.12
CA ALA A 211 -13.72 -71.11 21.28
C ALA A 211 -14.48 -70.45 22.43
N SER A 212 -15.32 -69.43 22.17
CA SER A 212 -16.15 -68.81 23.19
C SER A 212 -17.20 -69.78 23.76
N GLY A 213 -17.82 -70.60 22.91
CA GLY A 213 -18.75 -71.66 23.32
C GLY A 213 -18.09 -72.74 24.19
N ILE A 214 -16.87 -73.17 23.86
CA ILE A 214 -16.11 -74.14 24.65
C ILE A 214 -15.74 -73.55 26.01
N VAL A 215 -15.23 -72.31 26.05
CA VAL A 215 -14.86 -71.64 27.31
C VAL A 215 -16.08 -71.48 28.21
N ALA A 216 -17.21 -70.99 27.68
CA ALA A 216 -18.45 -70.83 28.43
C ALA A 216 -19.07 -72.17 28.89
N GLY A 217 -18.97 -73.23 28.08
CA GLY A 217 -19.50 -74.57 28.39
C GLY A 217 -18.59 -75.44 29.29
N SER A 218 -17.30 -75.10 29.41
CA SER A 218 -16.31 -75.90 30.17
C SER A 218 -16.43 -75.77 31.70
N GLY A 219 -17.26 -74.86 32.21
CA GLY A 219 -17.40 -74.61 33.65
C GLY A 219 -16.25 -73.80 34.27
N VAL A 220 -15.31 -73.29 33.46
CA VAL A 220 -14.28 -72.33 33.90
C VAL A 220 -14.94 -70.97 34.19
N ASP A 221 -14.62 -70.34 35.32
CA ASP A 221 -15.17 -69.03 35.74
C ASP A 221 -14.56 -67.86 34.93
N TRP A 222 -14.94 -67.81 33.65
CA TRP A 222 -14.45 -66.84 32.67
C TRP A 222 -14.86 -65.40 32.96
N ALA A 223 -15.86 -65.17 33.83
CA ALA A 223 -16.32 -63.83 34.19
C ALA A 223 -15.34 -63.08 35.12
N ARG A 224 -14.52 -63.81 35.87
CA ARG A 224 -13.51 -63.23 36.78
C ARG A 224 -12.16 -62.96 36.11
N ASP A 225 -11.83 -63.72 35.06
CA ASP A 225 -10.62 -63.48 34.27
C ASP A 225 -10.90 -62.45 33.17
N GLY A 226 -10.23 -61.29 33.28
CA GLY A 226 -10.38 -60.19 32.33
C GLY A 226 -10.12 -60.60 30.88
N LYS A 227 -9.18 -61.53 30.64
CA LYS A 227 -8.81 -61.99 29.29
C LYS A 227 -9.84 -62.95 28.71
N LEU A 228 -10.39 -63.85 29.53
CA LEU A 228 -11.42 -64.80 29.08
C LEU A 228 -12.77 -64.10 28.87
N ARG A 229 -13.07 -63.11 29.71
CA ARG A 229 -14.24 -62.24 29.56
C ARG A 229 -14.24 -61.49 28.23
N GLU A 230 -13.09 -60.96 27.82
CA GLU A 230 -12.90 -60.28 26.53
C GLU A 230 -13.11 -61.24 25.34
N VAL A 231 -12.54 -62.45 25.42
CA VAL A 231 -12.68 -63.48 24.38
C VAL A 231 -14.13 -63.97 24.22
N VAL A 232 -14.92 -64.01 25.29
CA VAL A 232 -16.32 -64.49 25.27
C VAL A 232 -17.32 -63.39 24.93
N LEU A 233 -17.17 -62.19 25.51
CA LEU A 233 -18.13 -61.08 25.34
C LEU A 233 -17.88 -60.22 24.11
N ASP A 234 -16.74 -60.43 23.45
CA ASP A 234 -16.42 -59.81 22.18
C ASP A 234 -16.62 -58.27 22.20
N MET A 235 -15.90 -57.58 23.09
CA MET A 235 -16.00 -56.12 23.26
C MET A 235 -15.53 -55.31 22.04
N ASP A 236 -15.00 -55.98 21.00
CA ASP A 236 -14.54 -55.38 19.74
C ASP A 236 -15.46 -55.73 18.53
N GLY A 237 -16.75 -55.93 18.78
CA GLY A 237 -17.74 -56.20 17.74
C GLY A 237 -18.28 -54.95 17.04
N ASP A 238 -17.73 -54.69 15.84
CA ASP A 238 -18.32 -53.97 14.69
C ASP A 238 -18.83 -52.51 14.93
N GLU A 239 -17.90 -51.55 14.85
CA GLU A 239 -18.07 -50.34 14.02
C GLU A 239 -17.31 -50.52 12.69
#